data_AF-A0A1A8J3D3-F1
#
_entry.id   AF-A0A1A8J3D3-F1
#
_cell.length_a   1.000
_cell.length_b   1.000
_cell.length_c   1.000
_cell.angle_alpha   90.00
_cell.angle_beta   90.00
_cell.angle_gamma   90.00
#
_symmetry.space_group_name_H-M   'P 1'
#
loop_
_entity.id
_entity.type
_entity.pdbx_description
1 polymer ?
#
loop_
_entity_poly.entity_id
_entity_poly.type
_entity_poly.pdbx_seq_one_letter_code
_entity_poly.pdbx_strand_id
1 'polypeptide(L)'
;MVGFQSRWRYLLMFLGIQLVVMALLSREGYHKRVTYFIRIFRKPDLTSSEHHNRTAVTVAAGDVYANLFNLSKSHSHGDNMPYCPETSPLIGGPIHVSFPSGLTLAEVQRKNPLVIRGGRYRPPNCEARHKTAIIIPHRNREHHLKFLLYYLHPFLQRQQLSYGIYVIHQAGNYTFNRAKLMNVGFREAMREEDWDCLFFHDVDLIPEDDRNLYTCDANPKHAAIAMDKFGYKLPYKMYFGGVSALSPLHYLKMNGFPNNYWGWGGEDDDIGIRVSLAGMYITRPSLKTGRYKMIKHKLDKGNDENPKR
;
A
#
# COMPACT_ATOMS: atom_id res chain seq x y z
N MET A 1 -14.11 36.36 -48.02
CA MET A 1 -13.49 37.12 -46.91
C MET A 1 -14.30 36.88 -45.63
N VAL A 2 -13.88 35.94 -44.79
CA VAL A 2 -14.44 35.81 -43.42
C VAL A 2 -13.73 36.85 -42.58
N GLY A 3 -14.43 37.94 -42.26
CA GLY A 3 -13.86 39.11 -41.59
C GLY A 3 -13.19 38.75 -40.27
N PHE A 4 -12.11 39.46 -39.94
CA PHE A 4 -11.31 39.31 -38.71
C PHE A 4 -12.16 39.17 -37.43
N GLN A 5 -13.34 39.80 -37.41
CA GLN A 5 -14.32 39.77 -36.33
C GLN A 5 -14.96 38.39 -36.09
N SER A 6 -15.06 37.54 -37.12
CA SER A 6 -15.60 36.19 -37.03
C SER A 6 -14.61 35.23 -36.36
N ARG A 7 -13.30 35.34 -36.64
CA ARG A 7 -12.27 34.51 -36.01
C ARG A 7 -12.15 34.75 -34.51
N TRP A 8 -12.27 36.00 -34.08
CA TRP A 8 -12.25 36.37 -32.67
C TRP A 8 -13.47 35.83 -31.89
N ARG A 9 -14.64 35.79 -32.53
CA ARG A 9 -15.85 35.18 -31.95
C ARG A 9 -15.67 33.68 -31.71
N TYR A 10 -15.10 32.95 -32.66
CA TYR A 10 -14.83 31.52 -32.47
C TYR A 10 -13.77 31.26 -31.40
N LEU A 11 -12.73 32.12 -31.31
CA LEU A 11 -11.71 32.01 -30.29
C LEU A 11 -12.29 32.23 -28.88
N LEU A 12 -13.12 33.25 -28.70
CA LEU A 12 -13.81 33.53 -27.43
C LEU A 12 -14.79 32.42 -27.06
N MET A 13 -15.49 31.85 -28.05
CA MET A 13 -16.43 30.74 -27.82
C MET A 13 -15.67 29.47 -27.40
N PHE A 14 -14.51 29.20 -28.01
CA PHE A 14 -13.65 28.07 -27.64
C PHE A 14 -13.05 28.24 -26.23
N LEU A 15 -12.58 29.45 -25.89
CA LEU A 15 -12.12 29.80 -24.53
C LEU A 15 -13.25 29.67 -23.50
N GLY A 16 -14.46 30.12 -23.84
CA GLY A 16 -15.65 29.97 -22.99
C GLY A 16 -16.00 28.51 -22.74
N ILE A 17 -16.00 27.67 -23.78
CA ILE A 17 -16.24 26.23 -23.66
C ILE A 17 -15.13 25.58 -22.82
N GLN A 18 -13.85 25.92 -23.03
CA GLN A 18 -12.77 25.41 -22.20
C GLN A 18 -12.94 25.79 -20.73
N LEU A 19 -13.30 27.03 -20.41
CA LEU A 19 -13.52 27.47 -19.03
C LEU A 19 -14.71 26.77 -18.39
N VAL A 20 -15.81 26.56 -19.13
CA VAL A 20 -16.98 25.81 -18.64
C VAL A 20 -16.64 24.35 -18.41
N VAL A 21 -15.91 23.70 -19.32
CA VAL A 21 -15.43 22.32 -19.14
C VAL A 21 -14.50 22.23 -17.93
N MET A 22 -13.56 23.16 -17.77
CA MET A 22 -12.66 23.21 -16.61
C MET A 22 -13.42 23.44 -15.30
N ALA A 23 -14.46 24.29 -15.29
CA ALA A 23 -15.31 24.53 -14.13
C ALA A 23 -16.24 23.35 -13.81
N LEU A 24 -16.74 22.63 -14.82
CA LEU A 24 -17.54 21.42 -14.64
C LEU A 24 -16.68 20.29 -14.09
N LEU A 25 -15.48 20.10 -14.65
CA LEU A 25 -14.50 19.16 -14.11
C LEU A 25 -14.14 19.55 -12.67
N SER A 26 -13.85 20.83 -12.38
CA SER A 26 -13.51 21.26 -11.02
C SER A 26 -14.65 21.05 -10.02
N ARG A 27 -15.92 21.19 -10.45
CA ARG A 27 -17.12 21.01 -9.63
C ARG A 27 -17.49 19.54 -9.41
N GLU A 28 -17.21 18.65 -10.35
CA GLU A 28 -17.35 17.18 -10.20
C GLU A 28 -16.11 16.54 -9.51
N GLY A 29 -15.66 17.07 -8.37
CA GLY A 29 -14.63 16.39 -7.58
C GLY A 29 -13.27 16.13 -8.26
N TYR A 30 -12.99 16.69 -9.45
CA TYR A 30 -11.68 16.54 -10.12
C TYR A 30 -10.59 17.44 -9.53
N HIS A 31 -10.89 18.26 -8.51
CA HIS A 31 -9.88 19.08 -7.83
C HIS A 31 -8.67 18.28 -7.29
N LYS A 32 -8.78 16.95 -7.13
CA LYS A 32 -7.67 16.07 -6.72
C LYS A 32 -6.88 15.42 -7.88
N ARG A 33 -7.27 15.59 -9.14
CA ARG A 33 -6.61 14.92 -10.29
C ARG A 33 -5.56 15.78 -11.02
N VAL A 34 -5.48 17.07 -10.76
CA VAL A 34 -4.57 17.97 -11.49
C VAL A 34 -3.12 17.89 -10.98
N THR A 35 -2.90 17.44 -9.74
CA THR A 35 -1.56 17.30 -9.16
C THR A 35 -0.77 16.11 -9.73
N TYR A 36 -1.46 15.07 -10.23
CA TYR A 36 -0.83 13.89 -10.83
C TYR A 36 -0.24 14.18 -12.22
N PHE A 37 -0.76 15.16 -12.95
CA PHE A 37 -0.28 15.51 -14.29
C PHE A 37 0.93 16.46 -14.29
N ILE A 38 1.21 17.15 -13.18
CA ILE A 38 2.26 18.19 -13.11
C ILE A 38 3.62 17.63 -12.60
N ARG A 39 3.68 16.40 -12.09
CA ARG A 39 4.93 15.80 -11.53
C ARG A 39 5.79 15.03 -12.54
N ILE A 40 5.51 15.12 -13.84
CA ILE A 40 6.21 14.38 -14.91
C ILE A 40 7.65 14.89 -15.18
N PHE A 41 8.05 16.04 -14.63
CA PHE A 41 9.39 16.61 -14.85
C PHE A 41 10.12 16.97 -13.55
N ARG A 42 10.56 15.98 -12.77
CA ARG A 42 11.64 16.17 -11.80
C ARG A 42 12.28 14.84 -11.38
N LYS A 43 13.53 14.60 -11.80
CA LYS A 43 14.42 13.60 -11.16
C LYS A 43 15.01 14.23 -9.89
N PRO A 44 15.14 13.51 -8.77
CA PRO A 44 16.05 13.87 -7.70
C PRO A 44 17.35 13.09 -7.80
N ASP A 45 18.47 13.80 -7.65
CA ASP A 45 19.82 13.27 -7.54
C ASP A 45 20.07 12.66 -6.14
N LEU A 46 20.85 11.58 -6.10
CA LEU A 46 21.27 10.88 -4.89
C LEU A 46 22.66 11.38 -4.47
N THR A 47 22.80 11.83 -3.23
CA THR A 47 24.10 12.00 -2.57
C THR A 47 24.14 11.23 -1.26
N SER A 48 25.16 10.38 -1.12
CA SER A 48 25.48 9.57 0.05
C SER A 48 26.28 10.34 1.10
N SER A 49 26.07 10.06 2.38
CA SER A 49 27.08 10.22 3.43
C SER A 49 26.73 9.42 4.70
N GLU A 50 27.70 9.34 5.60
CA GLU A 50 28.17 8.17 6.36
C GLU A 50 27.60 7.95 7.76
N HIS A 51 27.98 6.78 8.29
CA HIS A 51 27.60 6.12 9.54
C HIS A 51 28.01 6.84 10.82
N HIS A 52 27.11 6.78 11.83
CA HIS A 52 27.49 6.77 13.24
C HIS A 52 26.86 5.61 13.99
N ASN A 53 27.71 4.86 14.70
CA ASN A 53 27.35 3.77 15.59
C ASN A 53 26.80 4.31 16.92
N ARG A 54 25.68 3.74 17.39
CA ARG A 54 25.34 3.74 18.82
C ARG A 54 24.82 2.37 19.26
N THR A 55 25.29 2.02 20.44
CA THR A 55 25.19 0.77 21.18
C THR A 55 23.74 0.40 21.52
N ALA A 56 23.37 -0.85 21.21
CA ALA A 56 22.04 -1.39 21.41
C ALA A 56 21.88 -1.99 22.82
N VAL A 57 20.84 -1.52 23.53
CA VAL A 57 20.26 -2.20 24.68
C VAL A 57 19.53 -3.44 24.18
N THR A 58 19.79 -4.60 24.77
CA THR A 58 19.27 -5.91 24.38
C THR A 58 17.76 -6.01 24.62
N VAL A 59 16.99 -5.71 23.57
CA VAL A 59 15.57 -6.07 23.46
C VAL A 59 15.47 -7.45 22.79
N ALA A 60 14.50 -8.27 23.21
CA ALA A 60 14.26 -9.60 22.65
C ALA A 60 14.20 -9.53 21.11
N ALA A 61 15.23 -10.08 20.45
CA ALA A 61 15.34 -10.08 19.00
C ALA A 61 14.11 -10.76 18.39
N GLY A 62 13.45 -10.08 17.44
CA GLY A 62 12.32 -10.63 16.69
C GLY A 62 10.93 -10.25 17.18
N ASP A 63 10.76 -9.49 18.26
CA ASP A 63 9.43 -8.97 18.65
C ASP A 63 9.02 -7.78 17.76
N VAL A 64 7.83 -7.86 17.14
CA VAL A 64 7.27 -6.77 16.33
C VAL A 64 6.90 -5.54 17.18
N TYR A 65 6.70 -5.68 18.48
CA TYR A 65 6.40 -4.56 19.38
C TYR A 65 7.64 -3.92 20.02
N ALA A 66 8.83 -4.48 19.78
CA ALA A 66 10.09 -3.92 20.26
C ALA A 66 10.23 -2.45 19.86
N ASN A 67 10.66 -1.61 20.81
CA ASN A 67 10.97 -0.19 20.64
C ASN A 67 9.82 0.76 20.28
N LEU A 68 8.56 0.29 20.16
CA LEU A 68 7.41 1.18 19.89
C LEU A 68 7.14 2.17 21.03
N PHE A 69 7.48 1.81 22.27
CA PHE A 69 7.35 2.72 23.42
C PHE A 69 8.23 3.99 23.29
N ASN A 70 9.24 3.99 22.42
CA ASN A 70 10.06 5.18 22.15
C ASN A 70 9.32 6.20 21.28
N LEU A 71 8.28 5.81 20.54
CA LEU A 71 7.48 6.73 19.73
C LEU A 71 6.66 7.70 20.58
N SER A 72 6.22 7.31 21.79
CA SER A 72 5.35 8.16 22.62
C SER A 72 6.10 9.24 23.41
N LYS A 73 7.44 9.17 23.49
CA LYS A 73 8.23 10.00 24.41
C LYS A 73 8.54 11.42 23.91
N SER A 74 8.26 11.74 22.64
CA SER A 74 8.56 13.07 22.09
C SER A 74 7.31 13.68 21.45
N HIS A 75 6.62 14.54 22.19
CA HIS A 75 5.56 15.39 21.66
C HIS A 75 6.17 16.75 21.34
N SER A 76 6.78 16.93 20.17
CA SER A 76 7.08 18.30 19.70
C SER A 76 5.83 18.84 19.00
N HIS A 77 4.92 19.43 19.77
CA HIS A 77 3.83 20.22 19.20
C HIS A 77 4.41 21.55 18.69
N GLY A 78 4.51 21.69 17.37
CA GLY A 78 4.89 22.96 16.73
C GLY A 78 4.83 22.88 15.21
N ASP A 79 4.56 24.03 14.57
CA ASP A 79 4.40 24.22 13.11
C ASP A 79 5.66 23.92 12.27
N ASN A 80 6.74 23.40 12.87
CA ASN A 80 8.02 23.10 12.21
C ASN A 80 8.58 21.73 12.66
N MET A 81 7.79 20.67 12.51
CA MET A 81 8.23 19.31 12.79
C MET A 81 9.18 18.82 11.68
N PRO A 82 10.38 18.31 11.99
CA PRO A 82 11.28 17.82 10.95
C PRO A 82 10.71 16.58 10.26
N TYR A 83 11.08 16.36 8.99
CA TYR A 83 10.79 15.10 8.32
C TYR A 83 11.43 13.92 9.05
N CYS A 84 10.75 12.77 9.05
CA CYS A 84 11.32 11.52 9.54
C CYS A 84 12.62 11.21 8.78
N PRO A 85 13.61 10.52 9.38
CA PRO A 85 14.82 10.14 8.66
C PRO A 85 14.50 9.22 7.47
N GLU A 86 15.35 9.24 6.43
CA GLU A 86 15.18 8.38 5.24
C GLU A 86 15.10 6.88 5.62
N THR A 87 15.94 6.47 6.59
CA THR A 87 15.87 5.15 7.22
C THR A 87 15.41 5.32 8.66
N SER A 88 14.26 4.73 8.99
CA SER A 88 13.75 4.78 10.36
C SER A 88 14.72 4.08 11.33
N PRO A 89 15.09 4.71 12.46
CA PRO A 89 15.92 4.10 13.49
C PRO A 89 15.17 3.04 14.31
N LEU A 90 13.87 2.84 14.06
CA LEU A 90 13.03 1.88 14.76
C LEU A 90 12.97 0.52 14.06
N ILE A 91 13.51 0.39 12.84
CA ILE A 91 13.58 -0.86 12.09
C ILE A 91 14.45 -1.87 12.87
N GLY A 92 13.86 -3.02 13.19
CA GLY A 92 14.51 -4.06 14.00
C GLY A 92 15.09 -5.23 13.20
N GLY A 93 14.75 -5.33 11.91
CA GLY A 93 15.11 -6.45 11.05
C GLY A 93 14.12 -7.63 11.14
N PRO A 94 14.62 -8.88 11.22
CA PRO A 94 13.77 -10.06 11.25
C PRO A 94 12.77 -10.07 12.41
N ILE A 95 11.57 -10.56 12.14
CA ILE A 95 10.44 -10.67 13.07
C ILE A 95 10.06 -12.14 13.21
N HIS A 96 9.89 -12.59 14.45
CA HIS A 96 9.39 -13.93 14.72
C HIS A 96 7.86 -13.95 14.66
N VAL A 97 7.31 -14.57 13.63
CA VAL A 97 5.86 -14.69 13.43
C VAL A 97 5.31 -15.96 14.08
N SER A 98 4.46 -15.79 15.08
CA SER A 98 3.69 -16.83 15.76
C SER A 98 2.19 -16.53 15.80
N PHE A 99 1.37 -17.56 16.06
CA PHE A 99 -0.08 -17.46 16.08
C PHE A 99 -0.64 -17.86 17.45
N PRO A 100 -0.55 -16.97 18.46
CA PRO A 100 -1.04 -17.28 19.80
C PRO A 100 -2.55 -17.51 19.81
N SER A 101 -2.99 -18.55 20.53
CA SER A 101 -4.40 -18.77 20.82
C SER A 101 -4.94 -17.64 21.70
N GLY A 102 -6.20 -17.27 21.52
CA GLY A 102 -6.87 -16.28 22.38
C GLY A 102 -6.58 -14.81 22.11
N LEU A 103 -5.76 -14.46 21.11
CA LEU A 103 -5.58 -13.06 20.68
C LEU A 103 -6.95 -12.42 20.42
N THR A 104 -7.18 -11.19 20.88
CA THR A 104 -8.43 -10.43 20.64
C THR A 104 -8.13 -9.11 19.92
N LEU A 105 -9.11 -8.56 19.19
CA LEU A 105 -8.97 -7.24 18.58
C LEU A 105 -8.81 -6.13 19.63
N ALA A 106 -9.45 -6.27 20.80
CA ALA A 106 -9.27 -5.36 21.93
C ALA A 106 -7.81 -5.34 22.41
N GLU A 107 -7.15 -6.50 22.46
CA GLU A 107 -5.73 -6.57 22.77
C GLU A 107 -4.87 -5.91 21.69
N VAL A 108 -5.16 -6.14 20.40
CA VAL A 108 -4.47 -5.46 19.28
C VAL A 108 -4.59 -3.94 19.41
N GLN A 109 -5.80 -3.44 19.66
CA GLN A 109 -6.04 -2.00 19.84
C GLN A 109 -5.26 -1.46 21.04
N ARG A 110 -5.32 -2.13 22.20
CA ARG A 110 -4.60 -1.72 23.42
C ARG A 110 -3.09 -1.66 23.20
N LYS A 111 -2.52 -2.59 22.42
CA LYS A 111 -1.10 -2.64 22.09
C LYS A 111 -0.66 -1.56 21.08
N ASN A 112 -1.61 -0.90 20.40
CA ASN A 112 -1.33 0.11 19.37
C ASN A 112 -2.02 1.46 19.70
N PRO A 113 -1.67 2.12 20.81
CA PRO A 113 -2.38 3.31 21.29
C PRO A 113 -2.26 4.53 20.37
N LEU A 114 -1.26 4.58 19.48
CA LEU A 114 -1.07 5.65 18.51
C LEU A 114 -1.90 5.47 17.23
N VAL A 115 -2.52 4.29 17.04
CA VAL A 115 -3.41 4.04 15.92
C VAL A 115 -4.78 4.60 16.28
N ILE A 116 -5.25 5.57 15.49
CA ILE A 116 -6.54 6.23 15.70
C ILE A 116 -7.66 5.54 14.90
N ARG A 117 -8.90 6.00 15.12
CA ARG A 117 -10.09 5.49 14.45
C ARG A 117 -9.89 5.39 12.92
N GLY A 118 -10.37 4.30 12.34
CA GLY A 118 -10.17 3.98 10.92
C GLY A 118 -8.84 3.30 10.60
N GLY A 119 -8.09 2.86 11.62
CA GLY A 119 -6.81 2.19 11.42
C GLY A 119 -5.75 3.11 10.84
N ARG A 120 -5.78 4.41 11.23
CA ARG A 120 -4.87 5.46 10.77
C ARG A 120 -3.75 5.67 11.75
N TYR A 121 -2.58 6.04 11.23
CA TYR A 121 -1.43 6.41 12.05
C TYR A 121 -0.57 7.44 11.33
N ARG A 122 0.04 8.33 12.11
CA ARG A 122 1.13 9.22 11.69
C ARG A 122 2.18 9.25 12.80
N PRO A 123 3.49 9.32 12.48
CA PRO A 123 4.52 9.46 13.50
C PRO A 123 4.29 10.72 14.33
N PRO A 124 4.35 10.66 15.68
CA PRO A 124 4.05 11.80 16.54
C PRO A 124 5.20 12.81 16.65
N ASN A 125 6.41 12.44 16.22
CA ASN A 125 7.65 13.17 16.46
C ASN A 125 8.35 13.64 15.17
N CYS A 126 7.81 13.32 14.00
CA CYS A 126 8.34 13.75 12.71
C CYS A 126 7.26 13.71 11.62
N GLU A 127 7.43 14.50 10.56
CA GLU A 127 6.56 14.42 9.39
C GLU A 127 6.95 13.21 8.52
N ALA A 128 6.02 12.28 8.31
CA ALA A 128 6.27 11.11 7.48
C ALA A 128 6.55 11.50 6.02
N ARG A 129 7.64 10.96 5.45
CA ARG A 129 8.01 11.16 4.03
C ARG A 129 7.09 10.44 3.05
N HIS A 130 6.39 9.42 3.54
CA HIS A 130 5.57 8.52 2.72
C HIS A 130 4.20 8.30 3.33
N LYS A 131 3.17 8.45 2.48
CA LYS A 131 1.80 8.10 2.79
C LYS A 131 1.42 6.79 2.08
N THR A 132 1.12 5.75 2.85
CA THR A 132 0.77 4.43 2.30
C THR A 132 -0.64 3.98 2.68
N ALA A 133 -1.48 3.69 1.68
CA ALA A 133 -2.75 2.99 1.85
C ALA A 133 -2.54 1.48 1.76
N ILE A 134 -2.99 0.72 2.76
CA ILE A 134 -3.01 -0.75 2.72
C ILE A 134 -4.42 -1.21 2.36
N ILE A 135 -4.58 -1.88 1.24
CA ILE A 135 -5.85 -2.38 0.72
C ILE A 135 -5.89 -3.90 0.87
N ILE A 136 -6.85 -4.37 1.68
CA ILE A 136 -7.00 -5.78 2.03
C ILE A 136 -8.35 -6.28 1.51
N PRO A 137 -8.39 -7.07 0.43
CA PRO A 137 -9.63 -7.73 0.02
C PRO A 137 -10.02 -8.78 1.07
N HIS A 138 -11.29 -8.79 1.48
CA HIS A 138 -11.71 -9.57 2.66
C HIS A 138 -13.12 -10.15 2.52
N ARG A 139 -13.30 -11.36 3.05
CA ARG A 139 -14.61 -11.93 3.41
C ARG A 139 -14.43 -13.14 4.34
N ASN A 140 -15.16 -13.21 5.46
CA ASN A 140 -15.19 -14.37 6.38
C ASN A 140 -13.80 -14.83 6.86
N ARG A 141 -12.89 -13.87 7.11
CA ARG A 141 -11.49 -14.10 7.52
C ARG A 141 -11.11 -13.27 8.74
N GLU A 142 -12.03 -13.09 9.67
CA GLU A 142 -11.88 -12.25 10.86
C GLU A 142 -10.70 -12.73 11.73
N HIS A 143 -10.52 -14.05 11.81
CA HIS A 143 -9.38 -14.65 12.52
C HIS A 143 -8.02 -14.28 11.90
N HIS A 144 -7.92 -14.30 10.57
CA HIS A 144 -6.70 -13.91 9.86
C HIS A 144 -6.45 -12.42 9.95
N LEU A 145 -7.49 -11.61 9.73
CA LEU A 145 -7.41 -10.16 9.81
C LEU A 145 -6.88 -9.73 11.17
N LYS A 146 -7.35 -10.35 12.26
CA LYS A 146 -6.87 -10.07 13.62
C LYS A 146 -5.36 -10.32 13.77
N PHE A 147 -4.83 -11.44 13.25
CA PHE A 147 -3.38 -11.69 13.26
C PHE A 147 -2.63 -10.73 12.36
N LEU A 148 -3.16 -10.43 11.17
CA LEU A 148 -2.55 -9.46 10.28
C LEU A 148 -2.43 -8.10 10.98
N LEU A 149 -3.50 -7.58 11.59
CA LEU A 149 -3.47 -6.30 12.30
C LEU A 149 -2.51 -6.33 13.49
N TYR A 150 -2.42 -7.46 14.21
CA TYR A 150 -1.47 -7.63 15.31
C TYR A 150 -0.01 -7.44 14.88
N TYR A 151 0.37 -7.93 13.70
CA TYR A 151 1.73 -7.77 13.19
C TYR A 151 1.91 -6.50 12.37
N LEU A 152 0.92 -6.11 11.59
CA LEU A 152 1.07 -5.07 10.58
C LEU A 152 1.07 -3.67 11.19
N HIS A 153 0.23 -3.39 12.20
CA HIS A 153 0.25 -2.08 12.86
C HIS A 153 1.63 -1.71 13.43
N PRO A 154 2.24 -2.53 14.30
CA PRO A 154 3.56 -2.22 14.85
C PRO A 154 4.66 -2.21 13.76
N PHE A 155 4.58 -3.13 12.79
CA PHE A 155 5.49 -3.16 11.63
C PHE A 155 5.52 -1.83 10.86
N LEU A 156 4.34 -1.27 10.53
CA LEU A 156 4.23 -0.02 9.78
C LEU A 156 4.63 1.21 10.62
N GLN A 157 4.31 1.20 11.92
CA GLN A 157 4.72 2.27 12.84
C GLN A 157 6.24 2.38 12.96
N ARG A 158 6.96 1.25 13.01
CA ARG A 158 8.44 1.23 13.03
C ARG A 158 9.06 1.71 11.73
N GLN A 159 8.33 1.72 10.62
CA GLN A 159 8.79 2.32 9.36
C GLN A 159 8.51 3.83 9.29
N GLN A 160 7.92 4.42 10.34
CA GLN A 160 7.57 5.85 10.41
C GLN A 160 6.75 6.34 9.21
N LEU A 161 5.81 5.50 8.76
CA LEU A 161 4.88 5.83 7.67
C LEU A 161 3.67 6.61 8.21
N SER A 162 3.12 7.51 7.38
CA SER A 162 1.72 7.91 7.53
C SER A 162 0.90 6.86 6.78
N TYR A 163 0.04 6.11 7.45
CA TYR A 163 -0.68 5.02 6.79
C TYR A 163 -2.15 4.95 7.18
N GLY A 164 -2.91 4.24 6.37
CA GLY A 164 -4.16 3.65 6.84
C GLY A 164 -4.54 2.36 6.14
N ILE A 165 -5.37 1.58 6.84
CA ILE A 165 -5.74 0.23 6.45
C ILE A 165 -7.21 0.22 6.01
N TYR A 166 -7.44 -0.24 4.79
CA TYR A 166 -8.74 -0.38 4.16
C TYR A 166 -9.07 -1.86 3.97
N VAL A 167 -9.97 -2.37 4.80
CA VAL A 167 -10.48 -3.73 4.67
C VAL A 167 -11.70 -3.69 3.74
N ILE A 168 -11.56 -4.20 2.53
CA ILE A 168 -12.61 -4.17 1.51
C ILE A 168 -13.41 -5.46 1.58
N HIS A 169 -14.50 -5.40 2.35
CA HIS A 169 -15.37 -6.54 2.58
C HIS A 169 -16.30 -6.81 1.40
N GLN A 170 -16.27 -8.02 0.84
CA GLN A 170 -17.25 -8.45 -0.17
C GLN A 170 -18.53 -8.93 0.50
N ALA A 171 -19.59 -8.14 0.38
CA ALA A 171 -20.91 -8.52 0.88
C ALA A 171 -21.51 -9.71 0.11
N GLY A 172 -22.33 -10.50 0.80
CA GLY A 172 -23.04 -11.65 0.23
C GLY A 172 -22.16 -12.88 -0.02
N ASN A 173 -22.74 -13.86 -0.71
CA ASN A 173 -22.20 -15.21 -0.88
C ASN A 173 -21.74 -15.54 -2.31
N TYR A 174 -21.72 -14.55 -3.22
CA TYR A 174 -21.18 -14.72 -4.59
C TYR A 174 -19.72 -15.16 -4.58
N THR A 175 -19.20 -15.71 -5.66
CA THR A 175 -17.78 -16.07 -5.78
C THR A 175 -16.88 -14.89 -5.41
N PHE A 176 -15.80 -15.15 -4.67
CA PHE A 176 -14.89 -14.10 -4.25
C PHE A 176 -14.17 -13.47 -5.47
N ASN A 177 -13.96 -12.16 -5.45
CA ASN A 177 -13.26 -11.45 -6.52
C ASN A 177 -12.19 -10.51 -5.94
N ARG A 178 -11.00 -11.08 -5.75
CA ARG A 178 -9.86 -10.41 -5.12
C ARG A 178 -9.46 -9.12 -5.85
N ALA A 179 -9.21 -9.19 -7.15
CA ALA A 179 -8.75 -8.06 -7.95
C ALA A 179 -9.79 -6.93 -8.05
N LYS A 180 -11.09 -7.25 -8.14
CA LYS A 180 -12.16 -6.25 -8.13
C LYS A 180 -12.27 -5.52 -6.80
N LEU A 181 -12.13 -6.21 -5.67
CA LEU A 181 -12.11 -5.58 -4.35
C LEU A 181 -10.91 -4.65 -4.19
N MET A 182 -9.75 -5.01 -4.76
CA MET A 182 -8.59 -4.14 -4.80
C MET A 182 -8.85 -2.86 -5.62
N ASN A 183 -9.54 -2.94 -6.76
CA ASN A 183 -9.98 -1.76 -7.52
C ASN A 183 -10.92 -0.85 -6.70
N VAL A 184 -11.87 -1.45 -5.95
CA VAL A 184 -12.75 -0.69 -5.05
C VAL A 184 -11.92 0.01 -3.97
N GLY A 185 -10.99 -0.71 -3.35
CA GLY A 185 -10.10 -0.16 -2.32
C GLY A 185 -9.24 0.99 -2.82
N PHE A 186 -8.69 0.89 -4.04
CA PHE A 186 -7.99 2.00 -4.69
C PHE A 186 -8.90 3.22 -4.78
N ARG A 187 -10.10 3.05 -5.34
CA ARG A 187 -11.03 4.17 -5.57
C ARG A 187 -11.45 4.84 -4.27
N GLU A 188 -11.79 4.07 -3.23
CA GLU A 188 -12.23 4.64 -1.96
C GLU A 188 -11.06 5.26 -1.17
N ALA A 189 -9.88 4.63 -1.16
CA ALA A 189 -8.71 5.20 -0.50
C ALA A 189 -8.28 6.55 -1.09
N MET A 190 -8.30 6.67 -2.41
CA MET A 190 -7.96 7.93 -3.12
C MET A 190 -9.00 9.03 -2.95
N ARG A 191 -10.21 8.74 -2.46
CA ARG A 191 -11.20 9.77 -2.10
C ARG A 191 -10.83 10.44 -0.79
N GLU A 192 -10.34 9.68 0.18
CA GLU A 192 -10.06 10.15 1.53
C GLU A 192 -8.76 10.95 1.63
N GLU A 193 -7.67 10.47 1.05
CA GLU A 193 -6.35 11.11 1.14
C GLU A 193 -5.54 10.90 -0.14
N ASP A 194 -4.65 11.85 -0.42
CA ASP A 194 -3.72 11.76 -1.55
C ASP A 194 -2.54 10.85 -1.14
N TRP A 195 -2.75 9.54 -1.28
CA TRP A 195 -1.74 8.52 -0.96
C TRP A 195 -0.61 8.55 -1.99
N ASP A 196 0.64 8.42 -1.50
CA ASP A 196 1.81 8.27 -2.37
C ASP A 196 1.93 6.83 -2.89
N CYS A 197 1.47 5.86 -2.08
CA CYS A 197 1.63 4.44 -2.34
C CYS A 197 0.39 3.64 -1.93
N LEU A 198 0.07 2.62 -2.73
CA LEU A 198 -0.98 1.64 -2.45
C LEU A 198 -0.35 0.26 -2.32
N PHE A 199 -0.52 -0.38 -1.17
CA PHE A 199 -0.15 -1.78 -0.94
C PHE A 199 -1.40 -2.65 -1.03
N PHE A 200 -1.40 -3.58 -1.98
CA PHE A 200 -2.44 -4.59 -2.14
C PHE A 200 -2.00 -5.85 -1.42
N HIS A 201 -2.77 -6.26 -0.42
CA HIS A 201 -2.26 -7.17 0.61
C HIS A 201 -3.24 -8.27 0.95
N ASP A 202 -2.84 -9.52 0.74
CA ASP A 202 -3.63 -10.67 1.18
C ASP A 202 -3.74 -10.72 2.70
N VAL A 203 -4.92 -11.07 3.23
CA VAL A 203 -5.21 -11.03 4.68
C VAL A 203 -4.40 -12.04 5.49
N ASP A 204 -3.83 -13.05 4.84
CA ASP A 204 -3.17 -14.21 5.44
C ASP A 204 -1.64 -14.19 5.29
N LEU A 205 -1.03 -13.12 4.78
CA LEU A 205 0.42 -13.01 4.62
C LEU A 205 1.01 -12.04 5.62
N ILE A 206 1.92 -12.48 6.49
CA ILE A 206 2.56 -11.61 7.48
C ILE A 206 4.03 -11.41 7.10
N PRO A 207 4.54 -10.17 6.99
CA PRO A 207 5.94 -9.93 6.70
C PRO A 207 6.84 -10.37 7.87
N GLU A 208 7.96 -11.02 7.55
CA GLU A 208 8.93 -11.54 8.55
C GLU A 208 10.15 -10.62 8.75
N ASP A 209 10.21 -9.45 8.11
CA ASP A 209 11.36 -8.53 8.22
C ASP A 209 10.94 -7.08 7.92
N ASP A 210 11.08 -6.17 8.88
CA ASP A 210 10.65 -4.78 8.72
C ASP A 210 11.60 -3.89 7.91
N ARG A 211 12.71 -4.45 7.42
CA ARG A 211 13.51 -3.85 6.34
C ARG A 211 12.81 -3.95 4.98
N ASN A 212 11.76 -4.77 4.86
CA ASN A 212 10.87 -4.74 3.71
C ASN A 212 9.90 -3.55 3.83
N LEU A 213 10.34 -2.38 3.37
CA LEU A 213 9.61 -1.13 3.51
C LEU A 213 8.26 -1.15 2.79
N TYR A 214 7.20 -0.68 3.45
CA TYR A 214 5.87 -0.53 2.87
C TYR A 214 5.72 0.83 2.18
N THR A 215 6.65 1.09 1.26
CA THR A 215 6.70 2.24 0.36
C THR A 215 6.77 1.77 -1.09
N CYS A 216 6.44 2.66 -2.01
CA CYS A 216 6.46 2.36 -3.44
C CYS A 216 7.83 2.73 -4.04
N ASP A 217 8.30 1.90 -4.97
CA ASP A 217 9.54 2.15 -5.71
C ASP A 217 9.22 2.95 -6.99
N ALA A 218 10.25 3.23 -7.80
CA ALA A 218 10.10 3.82 -9.14
C ALA A 218 9.30 2.95 -10.13
N ASN A 219 9.05 1.69 -9.78
CA ASN A 219 8.31 0.71 -10.56
C ASN A 219 7.42 -0.14 -9.62
N PRO A 220 6.41 -0.87 -10.15
CA PRO A 220 5.56 -1.74 -9.33
C PRO A 220 6.39 -2.76 -8.53
N LYS A 221 6.19 -2.77 -7.21
CA LYS A 221 6.94 -3.59 -6.27
C LYS A 221 6.17 -4.87 -5.96
N HIS A 222 6.82 -6.01 -6.07
CA HIS A 222 6.35 -7.27 -5.48
C HIS A 222 7.07 -7.46 -4.14
N ALA A 223 6.33 -7.35 -3.03
CA ALA A 223 6.91 -7.41 -1.69
C ALA A 223 7.02 -8.87 -1.18
N ALA A 224 6.03 -9.72 -1.46
CA ALA A 224 5.95 -11.10 -0.97
C ALA A 224 6.70 -12.12 -1.83
N ILE A 225 8.01 -11.91 -2.03
CA ILE A 225 8.78 -12.72 -2.98
C ILE A 225 9.22 -14.10 -2.45
N ALA A 226 9.20 -14.27 -1.11
CA ALA A 226 9.64 -15.49 -0.44
C ALA A 226 8.59 -15.89 0.61
N MET A 227 7.52 -16.55 0.18
CA MET A 227 6.49 -17.06 1.09
C MET A 227 6.84 -18.46 1.61
N ASP A 228 6.56 -18.72 2.89
CA ASP A 228 6.83 -20.02 3.52
C ASP A 228 6.09 -21.19 2.84
N LYS A 229 4.88 -20.96 2.34
CA LYS A 229 4.08 -21.94 1.58
C LYS A 229 4.78 -22.43 0.29
N PHE A 230 5.70 -21.64 -0.25
CA PHE A 230 6.50 -21.96 -1.43
C PHE A 230 7.96 -22.27 -1.07
N GLY A 231 8.23 -22.61 0.20
CA GLY A 231 9.59 -22.89 0.68
C GLY A 231 10.52 -21.69 0.60
N TYR A 232 9.99 -20.47 0.78
CA TYR A 232 10.73 -19.20 0.66
C TYR A 232 11.39 -18.98 -0.70
N LYS A 233 10.79 -19.53 -1.76
CA LYS A 233 11.22 -19.34 -3.15
C LYS A 233 10.14 -18.60 -3.94
N LEU A 234 10.58 -17.79 -4.90
CA LEU A 234 9.69 -17.18 -5.86
C LEU A 234 9.16 -18.28 -6.81
N PRO A 235 7.84 -18.46 -6.98
CA PRO A 235 7.29 -19.53 -7.83
C PRO A 235 7.78 -19.46 -9.28
N TYR A 236 7.76 -18.26 -9.87
CA TYR A 236 8.25 -17.98 -11.22
C TYR A 236 8.48 -16.46 -11.39
N LYS A 237 9.24 -16.07 -12.42
CA LYS A 237 9.72 -14.69 -12.62
C LYS A 237 8.60 -13.64 -12.73
N MET A 238 7.46 -13.99 -13.33
CA MET A 238 6.33 -13.08 -13.52
C MET A 238 5.35 -13.07 -12.34
N TYR A 239 5.55 -13.91 -11.32
CA TYR A 239 4.66 -14.00 -10.17
C TYR A 239 4.57 -12.65 -9.43
N PHE A 240 3.34 -12.16 -9.25
CA PHE A 240 2.99 -10.87 -8.65
C PHE A 240 1.84 -10.97 -7.63
N GLY A 241 1.53 -12.18 -7.16
CA GLY A 241 0.51 -12.44 -6.15
C GLY A 241 0.96 -12.13 -4.72
N GLY A 242 0.05 -12.31 -3.76
CA GLY A 242 0.34 -12.10 -2.33
C GLY A 242 0.29 -10.62 -1.92
N VAL A 243 1.46 -9.97 -1.87
CA VAL A 243 1.59 -8.57 -1.46
C VAL A 243 2.39 -7.78 -2.49
N SER A 244 1.78 -6.75 -3.05
CA SER A 244 2.39 -5.87 -4.05
C SER A 244 2.08 -4.40 -3.78
N ALA A 245 2.87 -3.50 -4.37
CA ALA A 245 2.72 -2.08 -4.19
C ALA A 245 2.85 -1.30 -5.49
N LEU A 246 1.96 -0.34 -5.67
CA LEU A 246 1.90 0.52 -6.84
C LEU A 246 1.64 1.96 -6.40
N SER A 247 2.33 2.92 -7.01
CA SER A 247 1.92 4.32 -6.87
C SER A 247 0.57 4.52 -7.58
N PRO A 248 -0.22 5.54 -7.23
CA PRO A 248 -1.45 5.84 -7.96
C PRO A 248 -1.21 6.00 -9.46
N LEU A 249 -0.05 6.56 -9.85
CA LEU A 249 0.35 6.69 -11.25
C LEU A 249 0.58 5.34 -11.92
N HIS A 250 1.31 4.40 -11.27
CA HIS A 250 1.48 3.05 -11.80
C HIS A 250 0.13 2.37 -11.99
N TYR A 251 -0.76 2.49 -11.00
CA TYR A 251 -2.09 1.86 -11.01
C TYR A 251 -2.97 2.38 -12.14
N LEU A 252 -2.98 3.70 -12.35
CA LEU A 252 -3.72 4.33 -13.45
C LEU A 252 -3.12 3.98 -14.82
N LYS A 253 -1.79 3.95 -14.93
CA LYS A 253 -1.08 3.62 -16.18
C LYS A 253 -1.43 2.21 -16.69
N MET A 254 -1.67 1.27 -15.79
CA MET A 254 -2.07 -0.10 -16.12
C MET A 254 -3.59 -0.32 -16.22
N ASN A 255 -4.39 0.75 -16.10
CA ASN A 255 -5.86 0.70 -16.02
C ASN A 255 -6.38 -0.21 -14.89
N GLY A 256 -5.74 -0.14 -13.72
CA GLY A 256 -6.08 -0.95 -12.55
C GLY A 256 -5.96 -2.46 -12.78
N PHE A 257 -6.61 -3.22 -11.91
CA PHE A 257 -6.61 -4.69 -11.92
C PHE A 257 -7.83 -5.25 -12.69
N PRO A 258 -7.79 -6.50 -13.17
CA PRO A 258 -8.92 -7.08 -13.90
C PRO A 258 -10.13 -7.32 -12.97
N ASN A 259 -11.35 -7.13 -13.49
CA ASN A 259 -12.59 -7.27 -12.72
C ASN A 259 -13.35 -8.59 -12.96
N ASN A 260 -12.88 -9.39 -13.91
CA ASN A 260 -13.59 -10.57 -14.46
C ASN A 260 -13.02 -11.90 -13.97
N TYR A 261 -12.06 -11.88 -13.03
CA TYR A 261 -11.55 -13.08 -12.36
C TYR A 261 -12.40 -13.35 -11.11
N TRP A 262 -13.22 -14.39 -11.21
CA TRP A 262 -14.09 -14.85 -10.13
C TRP A 262 -13.59 -16.21 -9.65
N GLY A 263 -13.22 -16.31 -8.38
CA GLY A 263 -12.58 -17.49 -7.81
C GLY A 263 -11.07 -17.30 -7.68
N TRP A 264 -10.37 -18.40 -7.42
CA TRP A 264 -8.95 -18.39 -7.14
C TRP A 264 -8.10 -18.51 -8.41
N GLY A 265 -7.19 -17.55 -8.60
CA GLY A 265 -6.05 -17.66 -9.50
C GLY A 265 -6.21 -17.02 -10.89
N GLY A 266 -5.05 -16.67 -11.46
CA GLY A 266 -4.86 -16.10 -12.79
C GLY A 266 -4.94 -14.58 -12.83
N GLU A 267 -5.51 -13.93 -11.81
CA GLU A 267 -5.62 -12.47 -11.78
C GLU A 267 -4.28 -11.79 -11.50
N ASP A 268 -3.42 -12.43 -10.70
CA ASP A 268 -2.07 -11.96 -10.40
C ASP A 268 -1.13 -12.06 -11.60
N ASP A 269 -1.29 -13.09 -12.42
CA ASP A 269 -0.60 -13.23 -13.70
C ASP A 269 -1.02 -12.14 -14.70
N ASP A 270 -2.32 -11.87 -14.84
CA ASP A 270 -2.84 -10.77 -15.67
C ASP A 270 -2.31 -9.41 -15.19
N ILE A 271 -2.26 -9.18 -13.88
CA ILE A 271 -1.63 -7.98 -13.30
C ILE A 271 -0.15 -7.89 -13.68
N GLY A 272 0.61 -8.99 -13.56
CA GLY A 272 2.02 -9.04 -13.97
C GLY A 272 2.22 -8.70 -15.45
N ILE A 273 1.34 -9.19 -16.33
CA ILE A 273 1.34 -8.86 -17.76
C ILE A 273 1.03 -7.37 -17.97
N ARG A 274 0.01 -6.82 -17.30
CA ARG A 274 -0.34 -5.39 -17.39
C ARG A 274 0.80 -4.47 -16.99
N VAL A 275 1.59 -4.84 -15.98
CA VAL A 275 2.81 -4.09 -15.62
C VAL A 275 3.76 -4.00 -16.82
N SER A 276 4.01 -5.13 -17.49
CA SER A 276 4.87 -5.17 -18.68
C SER A 276 4.28 -4.40 -19.86
N LEU A 277 2.98 -4.54 -20.13
CA LEU A 277 2.29 -3.84 -21.23
C LEU A 277 2.26 -2.32 -21.01
N ALA A 278 2.25 -1.87 -19.76
CA ALA A 278 2.39 -0.46 -19.40
C ALA A 278 3.84 0.06 -19.47
N GLY A 279 4.79 -0.75 -19.96
CA GLY A 279 6.21 -0.39 -20.09
C GLY A 279 6.91 -0.22 -18.74
N MET A 280 6.43 -0.91 -17.70
CA MET A 280 7.05 -0.96 -16.37
C MET A 280 7.62 -2.36 -16.13
N TYR A 281 8.46 -2.52 -15.11
CA TYR A 281 8.96 -3.83 -14.68
C TYR A 281 8.70 -4.06 -13.19
N ILE A 282 8.76 -5.30 -12.73
CA ILE A 282 8.51 -5.64 -11.33
C ILE A 282 9.80 -5.46 -10.52
N THR A 283 9.79 -4.60 -9.50
CA THR A 283 10.87 -4.51 -8.50
C THR A 283 10.61 -5.47 -7.35
N ARG A 284 11.69 -5.94 -6.72
CA ARG A 284 11.64 -6.92 -5.64
C ARG A 284 12.68 -6.61 -4.57
N PRO A 285 12.36 -6.79 -3.28
CA PRO A 285 13.37 -6.78 -2.22
C PRO A 285 14.31 -7.99 -2.36
N SER A 286 15.31 -8.12 -1.49
CA SER A 286 16.11 -9.33 -1.40
C SER A 286 15.26 -10.52 -0.87
N LEU A 287 15.61 -11.76 -1.22
CA LEU A 287 14.93 -12.95 -0.69
C LEU A 287 15.00 -13.06 0.84
N LYS A 288 16.00 -12.43 1.47
CA LYS A 288 16.16 -12.40 2.92
C LYS A 288 15.13 -11.50 3.59
N THR A 289 14.86 -10.34 2.99
CA THR A 289 13.96 -9.32 3.54
C THR A 289 12.52 -9.47 3.07
N GLY A 290 12.30 -9.96 1.85
CA GLY A 290 10.97 -10.16 1.26
C GLY A 290 10.26 -11.44 1.71
N ARG A 291 10.52 -11.88 2.94
CA ARG A 291 9.95 -13.12 3.50
C ARG A 291 8.58 -12.87 4.12
N TYR A 292 7.66 -13.79 3.87
CA TYR A 292 6.30 -13.76 4.40
C TYR A 292 5.89 -15.12 4.95
N LYS A 293 5.19 -15.08 6.08
CA LYS A 293 4.54 -16.22 6.72
C LYS A 293 3.07 -16.27 6.33
N MET A 294 2.61 -17.37 5.75
CA MET A 294 1.19 -17.59 5.47
C MET A 294 0.47 -18.14 6.71
N ILE A 295 -0.67 -17.52 7.07
CA ILE A 295 -1.61 -18.08 8.04
C ILE A 295 -2.29 -19.27 7.37
N LYS A 296 -2.02 -20.48 7.86
CA LYS A 296 -2.53 -21.71 7.24
C LYS A 296 -4.05 -21.76 7.27
N HIS A 297 -4.64 -22.14 6.14
CA HIS A 297 -6.06 -22.42 6.02
C HIS A 297 -6.37 -23.46 4.94
N LYS A 298 -7.57 -24.04 4.99
CA LYS A 298 -8.11 -24.86 3.89
C LYS A 298 -8.66 -23.93 2.80
N LEU A 299 -8.81 -24.42 1.57
CA LEU A 299 -9.50 -23.68 0.50
C LEU A 299 -10.89 -23.24 0.98
N ASP A 300 -11.22 -21.97 0.74
CA ASP A 300 -12.49 -21.39 1.17
C ASP A 300 -13.62 -21.83 0.25
N LYS A 301 -14.77 -22.17 0.85
CA LYS A 301 -16.01 -22.36 0.08
C LYS A 301 -16.37 -21.05 -0.64
N GLY A 302 -16.59 -21.13 -1.96
CA GLY A 302 -16.88 -19.95 -2.80
C GLY A 302 -15.63 -19.20 -3.29
N ASN A 303 -14.46 -19.82 -3.19
CA ASN A 303 -13.21 -19.41 -3.84
C ASN A 303 -12.59 -20.60 -4.59
N ASP A 304 -13.42 -21.34 -5.33
CA ASP A 304 -12.98 -22.44 -6.18
C ASP A 304 -12.01 -21.94 -7.27
N GLU A 305 -11.21 -22.83 -7.84
CA GLU A 305 -10.26 -22.46 -8.88
C GLU A 305 -11.00 -21.82 -10.06
N ASN A 306 -10.50 -20.67 -10.49
CA ASN A 306 -11.06 -19.96 -11.61
C ASN A 306 -10.91 -20.84 -12.87
N PRO A 307 -12.00 -21.21 -13.55
CA PRO A 307 -11.94 -22.14 -14.70
C PRO A 307 -11.19 -21.57 -15.91
N LYS A 308 -10.84 -20.28 -15.88
CA LYS A 308 -10.09 -19.56 -16.93
C LYS A 308 -8.61 -19.34 -16.58
N ARG A 309 -8.14 -19.95 -15.49
CA ARG A 309 -6.73 -19.91 -15.11
C ARG A 309 -5.87 -20.74 -16.06
#